data_AF-A0A662IMQ9-F1
#
_entry.id   AF-A0A662IMQ9-F1
#
_cell.length_a   1.000
_cell.length_b   1.000
_cell.length_c   1.000
_cell.angle_alpha   90.00
_cell.angle_beta   90.00
_cell.angle_gamma   90.00
#
_symmetry.space_group_name_H-M   'P 1'
#
loop_
_entity.id
_entity.type
_entity.pdbx_description
1 polymer ?
#
loop_
_entity_poly.entity_id
_entity_poly.type
_entity_poly.pdbx_seq_one_letter_code
_entity_poly.pdbx_strand_id
1 'polypeptide(L)' 'MPRLRRKISDLDPIDKRIIEILQVNAKTPYREMAKKLGLSISTVHERVK' A
#
# COMPACT_ATOMS: atom_id res chain seq x y z
N MET A 1 -6.06 -28.64 0.47
CA MET A 1 -6.51 -27.23 0.41
C MET A 1 -5.40 -26.38 -0.22
N PRO A 2 -5.53 -25.90 -1.45
CA PRO A 2 -4.54 -25.00 -2.04
C PRO A 2 -4.81 -23.57 -1.55
N ARG A 3 -3.92 -23.02 -0.71
CA ARG A 3 -3.92 -21.58 -0.43
C ARG A 3 -3.57 -20.88 -1.74
N LEU A 4 -4.54 -20.17 -2.33
CA LEU A 4 -4.37 -19.35 -3.53
C LEU A 4 -3.16 -18.41 -3.36
N ARG A 5 -2.00 -18.80 -3.89
CA ARG A 5 -0.88 -17.88 -4.16
C ARG A 5 -1.32 -17.00 -5.33
N ARG A 6 -2.08 -15.94 -5.02
CA ARG A 6 -2.46 -14.92 -6.01
C ARG A 6 -1.15 -14.34 -6.56
N LYS A 7 -0.96 -14.41 -7.87
CA LYS A 7 0.25 -13.97 -8.56
C LYS A 7 0.44 -12.47 -8.30
N ILE A 8 1.50 -12.10 -7.58
CA ILE A 8 1.90 -10.71 -7.24
C ILE A 8 2.72 -10.11 -8.39
N SER A 9 2.42 -10.46 -9.65
CA SER A 9 3.33 -10.20 -10.77
C SER A 9 3.34 -8.75 -11.25
N ASP A 10 2.39 -7.90 -10.84
CA ASP A 10 2.27 -6.51 -11.31
C ASP A 10 1.94 -5.53 -10.17
N LEU A 11 2.55 -5.67 -8.99
CA LEU A 11 2.49 -4.60 -7.99
C LEU A 11 3.52 -3.53 -8.33
N ASP A 12 3.02 -2.32 -8.56
CA ASP A 12 3.85 -1.14 -8.77
C ASP A 12 4.74 -0.88 -7.54
N PRO A 13 5.90 -0.21 -7.71
CA PRO A 13 6.78 0.14 -6.61
C PRO A 13 6.08 0.92 -5.48
N ILE A 14 5.07 1.73 -5.82
CA ILE A 14 4.26 2.48 -4.85
C ILE A 14 3.43 1.51 -3.99
N ASP A 15 2.80 0.52 -4.59
CA ASP A 15 1.94 -0.42 -3.87
C ASP A 15 2.78 -1.29 -2.92
N LYS A 16 3.99 -1.66 -3.35
CA LYS A 16 4.96 -2.33 -2.47
C LYS A 16 5.27 -1.50 -1.23
N ARG A 17 5.56 -0.20 -1.40
CA ARG A 17 5.83 0.70 -0.26
C ARG A 17 4.60 0.90 0.63
N ILE A 18 3.39 0.95 0.07
CA ILE A 18 2.15 1.02 0.86
C ILE A 18 2.01 -0.25 1.71
N ILE A 19 2.22 -1.43 1.12
CA ILE A 19 2.17 -2.71 1.83
C ILE A 19 3.21 -2.76 2.94
N GLU A 20 4.45 -2.32 2.68
CA GLU A 20 5.49 -2.24 3.71
C GLU A 20 5.07 -1.35 4.89
N ILE A 21 4.51 -0.17 4.61
CA ILE A 21 4.04 0.74 5.67
C ILE A 21 2.90 0.10 6.48
N LEU A 22 1.94 -0.55 5.81
CA LEU A 22 0.82 -1.21 6.47
C LEU A 22 1.25 -2.47 7.24
N GLN A 23 2.27 -3.20 6.77
CA GLN A 23 2.84 -4.32 7.50
C GLN A 23 3.52 -3.89 8.80
N VAL A 24 4.17 -2.73 8.80
CA VAL A 24 4.77 -2.15 10.01
C VAL A 24 3.70 -1.59 10.94
N ASN A 25 2.75 -0.82 10.40
CA ASN A 25 1.64 -0.26 11.17
C ASN A 25 0.40 -0.07 10.30
N ALA A 26 -0.56 -0.98 10.44
CA ALA A 26 -1.83 -0.94 9.71
C ALA A 26 -2.72 0.26 10.07
N LYS A 27 -2.45 0.95 11.19
CA LYS A 27 -3.17 2.16 11.61
C LYS A 27 -2.48 3.45 11.14
N THR A 28 -1.46 3.37 10.29
CA THR A 28 -0.81 4.56 9.73
C THR A 28 -1.85 5.42 9.00
N PRO A 29 -2.00 6.72 9.34
CA PRO A 29 -2.95 7.58 8.65
C PRO A 29 -2.54 7.81 7.18
N TYR A 30 -3.52 7.93 6.28
CA TYR A 30 -3.26 8.21 4.85
C TYR A 30 -2.44 9.47 4.61
N ARG A 31 -2.60 10.50 5.46
CA ARG A 31 -1.80 11.72 5.42
C ARG A 31 -0.31 11.46 5.66
N GLU A 32 0.03 10.56 6.57
CA GLU A 32 1.42 10.20 6.84
C GLU A 32 2.00 9.34 5.73
N MET A 33 1.23 8.38 5.21
CA MET A 33 1.61 7.60 4.04
C MET A 33 1.88 8.51 2.83
N ALA A 34 0.98 9.44 2.55
CA ALA A 34 1.11 10.43 1.48
C ALA A 34 2.40 11.24 1.60
N LYS A 35 2.72 11.73 2.81
CA LYS A 35 3.97 12.46 3.08
C LYS A 35 5.21 11.58 2.89
N LYS A 36 5.19 10.32 3.33
CA LYS A 36 6.31 9.36 3.17
C LYS A 36 6.52 8.91 1.72
N LEU A 37 5.44 8.82 0.95
CA LEU A 37 5.44 8.37 -0.44
C LEU A 37 5.63 9.52 -1.44
N GLY A 38 5.46 10.78 -1.00
CA GLY A 38 5.50 11.95 -1.88
C GLY A 38 4.27 12.05 -2.78
N LEU A 39 3.14 11.48 -2.35
CA LEU A 39 1.90 11.41 -3.11
C LEU A 39 0.82 12.29 -2.48
N SER A 40 -0.24 12.54 -3.23
CA SER A 40 -1.44 13.15 -2.65
C SER A 40 -2.19 12.15 -1.75
N ILE A 41 -2.91 12.66 -0.76
CA ILE A 41 -3.76 11.82 0.12
C ILE A 41 -4.80 11.06 -0.71
N SER A 42 -5.39 11.72 -1.71
CA SER A 42 -6.36 11.11 -2.62
C SER A 42 -5.77 9.94 -3.40
N THR A 43 -4.52 10.05 -3.87
CA THR A 43 -3.82 8.96 -4.56
C THR A 43 -3.63 7.76 -3.64
N VAL A 44 -3.17 7.97 -2.40
CA VAL A 44 -3.01 6.87 -1.43
C VAL A 44 -4.35 6.23 -1.10
N HIS A 45 -5.40 7.03 -0.91
CA HIS A 45 -6.74 6.56 -0.63
C HIS A 45 -7.29 5.68 -1.77
N GLU A 46 -7.04 6.05 -3.03
CA GLU A 46 -7.44 5.26 -4.20
C GLU A 46 -6.70 3.91 -4.29
N ARG A 47 -5.43 3.86 -3.88
CA ARG A 47 -4.60 2.63 -3.87
C ARG A 47 -4.96 1.64 -2.75
N VAL A 48 -5.51 2.13 -1.64
CA VAL A 48 -5.86 1.30 -0.47
C VAL A 48 -7.31 0.80 -0.52
N LYS A 49 -8.13 1.35 -1.41
CA LYS A 49 -9.52 0.93 -1.63
C LYS A 49 -9.61 -0.50 -2.16
#